data_AF-A0A6P8B6K0-F1
#
_entry.id   AF-A0A6P8B6K0-F1
#
_cell.length_a   1.000
_cell.length_b   1.000
_cell.length_c   1.000
_cell.angle_alpha   90.00
_cell.angle_beta   90.00
_cell.angle_gamma   90.00
#
_symmetry.space_group_name_H-M   'P 1'
#
loop_
_entity.id
_entity.type
_entity.pdbx_description
1 polymer ?
#
loop_
_entity_poly.entity_id
_entity_poly.type
_entity_poly.pdbx_seq_one_letter_code
_entity_poly.pdbx_strand_id
1 'polypeptide(L)'
;MVRGNVFCVVKKVLNNGADVNIRGGRYGNAFQTALLKGYKKIVQILVDRGADVDTQGGEYGHVLQTALLGGYKKIVQILVDKGTNVDI
;
A
#
# COMPACT_ATOMS: atom_id res chain seq x y z
N MET A 1 5.25 21.78 -8.16
CA MET A 1 4.51 20.53 -7.85
C MET A 1 5.20 19.35 -8.55
N VAL A 2 6.01 18.56 -7.85
CA VAL A 2 6.76 17.42 -8.44
C VAL A 2 6.21 16.10 -7.90
N ARG A 3 4.98 15.75 -8.27
CA ARG A 3 4.33 14.49 -7.87
C ARG A 3 4.53 13.34 -8.87
N GLY A 4 5.32 13.56 -9.94
CA GLY A 4 5.54 12.59 -11.01
C GLY A 4 6.65 11.55 -10.74
N ASN A 5 7.63 11.87 -9.89
CA ASN A 5 8.85 11.05 -9.81
C ASN A 5 8.61 9.68 -9.13
N VAL A 6 7.98 9.67 -7.96
CA VAL A 6 7.75 8.42 -7.20
C VAL A 6 6.83 7.47 -7.97
N PHE A 7 5.77 7.99 -8.59
CA PHE A 7 4.82 7.17 -9.35
C PHE A 7 5.48 6.50 -10.57
N CYS A 8 6.27 7.24 -11.35
CA CYS A 8 6.97 6.70 -12.51
C CYS A 8 8.01 5.66 -12.11
N VAL A 9 8.75 5.91 -11.02
CA VAL A 9 9.74 4.95 -10.51
C VAL A 9 9.06 3.66 -10.06
N VAL A 10 7.98 3.73 -9.29
CA VAL A 10 7.22 2.54 -8.86
C VAL A 10 6.73 1.74 -10.07
N LYS A 11 6.11 2.38 -11.07
CA LYS A 11 5.68 1.68 -12.29
C LYS A 11 6.85 1.00 -13.00
N LYS A 12 7.99 1.68 -13.13
CA LYS A 12 9.15 1.13 -13.83
C LYS A 12 9.73 -0.08 -13.11
N VAL A 13 9.86 -0.01 -11.79
CA VAL A 13 10.36 -1.12 -10.95
C VAL A 13 9.42 -2.33 -11.04
N LEU A 14 8.10 -2.11 -10.92
CA LEU A 14 7.12 -3.20 -11.03
C LEU A 14 7.05 -3.81 -12.43
N ASN A 15 7.26 -3.02 -13.49
CA ASN A 15 7.32 -3.54 -14.86
C ASN A 15 8.58 -4.37 -15.13
N ASN A 16 9.64 -4.17 -14.35
CA ASN A 16 10.87 -4.97 -14.43
C ASN A 16 10.77 -6.29 -13.64
N GLY A 17 9.57 -6.68 -13.19
CA GLY A 17 9.35 -7.95 -12.47
C GLY A 17 9.69 -7.89 -11.00
N ALA A 18 9.79 -6.69 -10.40
CA ALA A 18 9.96 -6.58 -8.96
C ALA A 18 8.75 -7.16 -8.23
N ASP A 19 9.01 -8.00 -7.23
CA ASP A 19 7.98 -8.56 -6.37
C ASP A 19 7.40 -7.45 -5.46
N VAL A 20 6.07 -7.32 -5.52
CA VAL A 20 5.28 -6.31 -4.80
C VAL A 20 5.22 -6.55 -3.30
N ASN A 21 5.43 -7.81 -2.87
CA ASN A 21 5.26 -8.25 -1.49
C ASN A 21 6.57 -8.30 -0.71
N ILE A 22 7.69 -7.87 -1.32
CA ILE A 22 8.98 -7.77 -0.65
C ILE A 22 8.84 -6.87 0.58
N ARG A 23 9.19 -7.45 1.74
CA ARG A 23 9.30 -6.76 3.01
C ARG A 23 10.71 -6.17 3.11
N GLY A 24 10.82 -4.88 3.44
CA GLY A 24 12.09 -4.17 3.56
C GLY A 24 12.01 -3.01 4.55
N GLY A 25 12.93 -3.02 5.53
CA GLY A 25 13.15 -1.90 6.46
C GLY A 25 12.05 -1.71 7.52
N ARG A 26 12.09 -0.54 8.18
CA ARG A 26 11.25 -0.22 9.35
C ARG A 26 9.74 -0.19 9.07
N TYR A 27 9.34 0.13 7.83
CA TYR A 27 7.94 0.35 7.45
C TYR A 27 7.27 -0.86 6.80
N GLY A 28 7.88 -2.04 6.89
CA GLY A 28 7.35 -3.27 6.30
C GLY A 28 7.56 -3.34 4.80
N ASN A 29 6.50 -3.28 3.99
CA ASN A 29 6.61 -3.39 2.51
C ASN A 29 6.27 -2.05 1.80
N ALA A 30 6.44 -2.03 0.47
CA ALA A 30 6.11 -0.86 -0.35
C ALA A 30 4.63 -0.44 -0.23
N PHE A 31 3.74 -1.42 -0.02
CA PHE A 31 2.31 -1.20 0.14
C PHE A 31 1.98 -0.46 1.43
N GLN A 32 2.50 -0.91 2.57
CA GLN A 32 2.34 -0.25 3.87
C GLN A 32 2.89 1.17 3.87
N THR A 33 4.05 1.39 3.25
CA THR A 33 4.61 2.73 3.10
C THR A 33 3.67 3.65 2.29
N ALA A 34 3.08 3.14 1.21
CA ALA A 34 2.13 3.90 0.40
C ALA A 34 0.85 4.24 1.18
N LEU A 35 0.40 3.35 2.06
CA LEU A 35 -0.75 3.57 2.93
C LEU A 35 -0.50 4.62 4.00
N LEU A 36 0.62 4.52 4.73
CA LEU A 36 1.02 5.50 5.74
C LEU A 36 1.08 6.92 5.17
N LYS A 37 1.56 7.06 3.92
CA LYS A 37 1.68 8.34 3.23
C LYS A 37 0.41 8.77 2.48
N GLY A 38 -0.65 7.96 2.47
CA GLY A 38 -1.90 8.28 1.77
C GLY A 38 -1.79 8.29 0.24
N TYR A 39 -0.83 7.56 -0.33
CA TYR A 39 -0.54 7.54 -1.77
C TYR A 39 -1.53 6.67 -2.55
N LYS A 40 -2.78 7.12 -2.65
CA LYS A 40 -3.89 6.40 -3.31
C LYS A 40 -3.50 5.77 -4.66
N LYS A 41 -2.85 6.52 -5.55
CA LYS A 41 -2.47 6.02 -6.88
C LYS A 41 -1.46 4.87 -6.83
N ILE A 42 -0.56 4.88 -5.85
CA ILE A 42 0.43 3.83 -5.66
C ILE A 42 -0.22 2.61 -5.02
N VAL A 43 -1.08 2.82 -4.01
CA VAL A 43 -1.91 1.76 -3.40
C VAL A 43 -2.69 1.00 -4.46
N GLN A 44 -3.36 1.70 -5.38
CA GLN A 44 -4.11 1.06 -6.47
C GLN A 44 -3.21 0.19 -7.35
N ILE A 45 -2.06 0.71 -7.80
CA ILE A 45 -1.15 -0.06 -8.66
C ILE A 45 -0.62 -1.31 -7.95
N LEU A 46 -0.25 -1.18 -6.68
CA LEU A 46 0.28 -2.32 -5.92
C LEU A 46 -0.78 -3.40 -5.76
N VAL A 47 -2.02 -3.00 -5.43
CA VAL A 47 -3.17 -3.90 -5.36
C VAL A 47 -3.47 -4.56 -6.71
N ASP A 48 -3.43 -3.81 -7.81
CA ASP A 48 -3.65 -4.34 -9.16
C ASP A 48 -2.54 -5.33 -9.58
N ARG A 49 -1.37 -5.25 -8.93
CA ARG A 49 -0.23 -6.16 -9.12
C ARG A 49 -0.18 -7.30 -8.10
N GLY A 50 -1.24 -7.50 -7.32
CA GLY A 50 -1.33 -8.61 -6.36
C GLY A 50 -0.60 -8.37 -5.05
N ALA A 51 -0.47 -7.11 -4.62
CA ALA A 51 0.02 -6.82 -3.28
C ALA A 51 -0.91 -7.45 -2.23
N ASP A 52 -0.32 -8.10 -1.24
CA ASP A 52 -1.02 -8.74 -0.14
C ASP A 52 -1.57 -7.66 0.82
N VAL A 53 -2.90 -7.53 0.80
CA VAL A 53 -3.66 -6.49 1.51
C VAL A 53 -3.87 -6.81 2.99
N ASP A 54 -3.67 -8.06 3.39
CA ASP A 54 -3.76 -8.52 4.79
C ASP A 54 -2.39 -8.55 5.47
N THR A 55 -1.36 -8.02 4.81
CA THR A 55 -0.01 -7.96 5.39
C THR A 55 0.02 -7.14 6.67
N GLN A 56 0.15 -7.81 7.82
CA GLN A 56 0.60 -7.17 9.05
C GLN A 56 2.10 -6.88 8.95
N GLY A 57 2.54 -5.67 9.30
CA GLY A 57 3.97 -5.36 9.25
C GLY A 57 4.36 -3.99 9.82
N GLY A 58 5.52 -3.97 10.47
CA GLY A 58 6.11 -2.79 11.10
C GLY A 58 5.47 -2.42 12.44
N GLU A 59 5.85 -1.24 12.96
CA GLU A 59 5.30 -0.65 14.20
C GLU A 59 3.80 -0.30 14.11
N TYR A 60 3.17 -0.42 12.93
CA TYR A 60 1.86 0.20 12.62
C TYR A 60 0.67 -0.77 12.49
N GLY A 61 0.82 -2.05 12.86
CA GLY A 61 -0.32 -2.97 12.99
C GLY A 61 -1.02 -3.30 11.66
N HIS A 62 -2.35 -3.44 11.69
CA HIS A 62 -3.14 -3.82 10.52
C HIS A 62 -3.21 -2.67 9.49
N VAL A 63 -3.13 -3.05 8.22
CA VAL A 63 -3.22 -2.17 7.03
C VAL A 63 -4.47 -1.27 7.09
N LEU A 64 -5.60 -1.85 7.48
CA LEU A 64 -6.88 -1.16 7.60
C LEU A 64 -6.90 -0.15 8.77
N GLN A 65 -6.32 -0.50 9.93
CA GLN A 65 -6.18 0.42 11.07
C GLN A 65 -5.39 1.66 10.67
N THR A 66 -4.27 1.48 9.96
CA THR A 66 -3.45 2.59 9.46
C THR A 66 -4.24 3.51 8.53
N ALA A 67 -5.01 2.94 7.60
CA ALA A 67 -5.83 3.72 6.67
C ALA A 67 -6.95 4.49 7.38
N LEU A 68 -7.54 3.90 8.42
CA LEU A 68 -8.57 4.53 9.26
C LEU A 68 -7.99 5.68 10.09
N LEU A 69 -6.85 5.47 10.77
CA LEU A 69 -6.17 6.50 11.55
C LEU A 69 -5.74 7.70 10.70
N GLY A 70 -5.32 7.45 9.45
CA GLY A 70 -4.98 8.49 8.49
C GLY A 70 -6.19 9.19 7.85
N GLY A 71 -7.42 8.72 8.10
CA GLY A 71 -8.64 9.27 7.48
C GLY A 71 -8.73 9.04 5.96
N TYR A 72 -8.01 8.06 5.42
CA TYR A 72 -7.89 7.83 3.98
C TYR A 72 -9.08 7.03 3.42
N LYS A 73 -10.28 7.63 3.41
CA LYS A 73 -11.54 6.98 2.96
C LYS A 73 -11.42 6.20 1.65
N LYS A 74 -10.74 6.77 0.64
CA LYS A 74 -10.56 6.12 -0.67
C LYS A 74 -9.65 4.90 -0.61
N ILE A 75 -8.69 4.88 0.31
CA ILE A 75 -7.81 3.74 0.53
C ILE A 75 -8.55 2.65 1.29
N VAL A 76 -9.33 3.02 2.32
CA VAL A 76 -10.20 2.09 3.05
C VAL A 76 -11.14 1.37 2.09
N GLN A 77 -11.76 2.10 1.15
CA GLN A 77 -12.60 1.47 0.13
C GLN A 77 -11.82 0.45 -0.72
N ILE A 78 -10.62 0.79 -1.18
CA ILE A 78 -9.80 -0.14 -1.98
C ILE A 78 -9.47 -1.42 -1.20
N LEU A 79 -9.17 -1.31 0.10
CA LEU A 79 -8.88 -2.46 0.96
C LEU A 79 -10.12 -3.34 1.15
N VAL A 80 -11.25 -2.73 1.49
CA VAL A 80 -12.53 -3.45 1.67
C VAL A 80 -12.96 -4.14 0.37
N ASP A 81 -12.83 -3.47 -0.78
CA ASP A 81 -13.15 -4.03 -2.10
C ASP A 81 -12.27 -5.24 -2.45
N LYS A 82 -11.08 -5.34 -1.84
CA LYS A 82 -10.14 -6.45 -2.05
C LYS A 82 -10.32 -7.58 -1.04
N GLY A 83 -11.31 -7.48 -0.15
CA GLY A 83 -11.63 -8.51 0.82
C GLY A 83 -10.66 -8.55 2.00
N THR A 84 -9.99 -7.44 2.32
CA THR A 84 -9.18 -7.33 3.53
C THR A 84 -10.02 -7.73 4.75
N ASN A 85 -9.43 -8.49 5.67
CA ASN A 85 -10.13 -8.83 6.89
C ASN A 85 -10.45 -7.54 7.68
N VAL A 86 -11.74 -7.30 7.89
CA VAL A 86 -12.24 -6.14 8.63
C VAL A 86 -12.34 -6.41 10.14
N ASP A 87 -12.15 -7.65 10.56
CA ASP A 87 -12.11 -8.07 11.96
C ASP A 87 -10.67 -7.92 12.46
N ILE A 88 -10.32 -6.70 12.88
CA ILE A 88 -8.96 -6.20 13.17
C ILE A 88 -8.76 -5.70 14.59
#